data_AF-A0A969MR90-F1
#
_entry.id   AF-A0A969MR90-F1
#
_cell.length_a   1.000
_cell.length_b   1.000
_cell.length_c   1.000
_cell.angle_alpha   90.00
_cell.angle_beta   90.00
_cell.angle_gamma   90.00
#
_symmetry.space_group_name_H-M   'P 1'
#
loop_
_entity.id
_entity.type
_entity.pdbx_description
1 polymer ?
#
loop_
_entity_poly.entity_id
_entity_poly.type
_entity_poly.pdbx_seq_one_letter_code
_entity_poly.pdbx_strand_id
1 'polypeptide(L)'
;MRDVENDLSNLSKWCFESIMVQKWKCSGVSKDGQQHSNQFSPGSHEPQENYGDDCVMCGLTREQVVGGGSKSPVKLTAISIVAGIVAALGVGSWVVLRWFQPPDPPVQPNDIESQCGTDKLVKKSGSLFGAIEVGSKGIKGKVIQELETLNADGSKLVVFRKEKIEERNVTAIEPDSKSATVESVKDMFIEIQERFNIPCEQIVIYGSSGLDQAPHKTILAQEVQQATGRAMEFLTPEAEANLAFDGVVPEWRRGEVVLTDIGSGNTKGTFLNSDNQHVTFSIPFGTVTFTDEVKRIQGNAGFQEAAEGAKKELTQLISNEIQRKPGMQNSPRVYLSGGISWALSTLVRPCSEEYSVTGKQEERFDSFVPIRSEDIATFYYNATQAQKALFEPNLDACSDERRAEVLEDIEKIRNDIFSTENLIAGAEILRVFDKELGFSGKQVFFVRSAQDALPIGYLKEQLENIGEDDGQ
;
A
#
# COMPACT_ATOMS: atom_id res chain seq x y z
N MET A 1 -3.78 -39.44 42.65
CA MET A 1 -3.74 -38.03 43.14
C MET A 1 -2.36 -37.62 43.69
N ARG A 2 -1.25 -38.30 43.36
CA ARG A 2 0.12 -37.80 43.63
C ARG A 2 1.03 -37.79 42.40
N ASP A 3 0.56 -38.26 41.25
CA ASP A 3 1.34 -38.33 40.00
C ASP A 3 0.95 -37.26 38.96
N VAL A 4 0.08 -36.31 39.33
CA VAL A 4 -0.32 -35.18 38.44
C VAL A 4 0.33 -33.86 38.86
N GLU A 5 0.92 -33.78 40.05
CA GLU A 5 1.58 -32.55 40.54
C GLU A 5 3.04 -32.38 40.06
N ASN A 6 3.71 -33.44 39.60
CA ASN A 6 5.10 -33.35 39.13
C ASN A 6 5.24 -32.99 37.64
N ASP A 7 4.16 -33.05 36.86
CA ASP A 7 4.19 -32.69 35.42
C ASP A 7 3.92 -31.19 35.19
N LEU A 8 3.26 -30.53 36.14
CA LEU A 8 2.95 -29.10 36.07
C LEU A 8 4.15 -28.21 36.43
N SER A 9 5.16 -28.72 37.15
CA SER A 9 6.40 -27.98 37.46
C SER A 9 7.42 -27.95 36.32
N ASN A 10 7.26 -28.81 35.29
CA ASN A 10 8.13 -28.81 34.10
C ASN A 10 7.50 -28.02 32.94
N LEU A 11 6.18 -27.93 32.85
CA LEU A 11 5.49 -27.09 31.88
C LEU A 11 5.58 -25.58 32.21
N SER A 12 5.70 -25.21 33.49
CA SER A 12 5.88 -23.81 33.88
C SER A 12 7.30 -23.26 33.64
N LYS A 13 8.26 -24.13 33.27
CA LYS A 13 9.65 -23.73 32.97
C LYS A 13 9.91 -23.47 31.48
N TRP A 14 9.00 -23.89 30.60
CA TRP A 14 9.08 -23.65 29.16
C TRP A 14 8.23 -22.46 28.67
N CYS A 15 7.42 -21.85 29.53
CA CYS A 15 6.55 -20.72 29.18
C CYS A 15 6.96 -19.36 29.79
N PHE A 16 8.21 -19.21 30.27
CA PHE A 16 8.69 -17.95 30.87
C PHE A 16 10.12 -17.57 30.46
N GLU A 17 10.54 -17.93 29.24
CA GLU A 17 11.61 -17.22 28.54
C GLU A 17 10.98 -16.39 27.43
N SER A 18 10.39 -15.25 27.82
CA SER A 18 10.34 -14.12 26.88
C SER A 18 11.76 -13.93 26.38
N ILE A 19 11.99 -14.18 25.08
CA ILE A 19 13.18 -13.73 24.38
C ILE A 19 13.20 -12.21 24.55
N MET A 20 13.86 -11.73 25.61
CA MET A 20 14.23 -10.34 25.73
C MET A 20 15.23 -10.13 24.60
N VAL A 21 14.71 -9.61 23.49
CA VAL A 21 15.44 -9.21 22.30
C VAL A 21 16.55 -8.26 22.76
N GLN A 22 17.77 -8.80 22.90
CA GLN A 22 18.86 -8.08 23.54
C GLN A 22 19.43 -7.06 22.55
N LYS A 23 19.13 -5.79 22.82
CA LYS A 23 19.66 -4.64 22.09
C LYS A 23 21.19 -4.67 22.02
N TRP A 24 21.75 -4.46 20.82
CA TRP A 24 23.20 -4.32 20.62
C TRP A 24 23.53 -3.28 19.55
N LYS A 25 24.79 -2.80 19.52
CA LYS A 25 25.25 -1.78 18.56
C LYS A 25 26.28 -2.33 17.59
N CYS A 26 26.21 -1.90 16.33
CA CYS A 26 27.08 -2.30 15.23
C CYS A 26 27.60 -1.06 14.50
N SER A 27 28.89 -0.99 14.22
CA SER A 27 29.52 0.12 13.49
C SER A 27 30.13 -0.30 12.15
N GLY A 28 29.69 -1.42 11.58
CA GLY A 28 30.20 -1.97 10.31
C GLY A 28 31.57 -2.64 10.39
N VAL A 29 32.16 -2.71 11.59
CA VAL A 29 33.47 -3.32 11.83
C VAL A 29 33.28 -4.59 12.63
N SER A 30 33.67 -5.73 12.05
CA SER A 30 33.73 -7.00 12.78
C SER A 30 34.85 -6.94 13.81
N LYS A 31 34.71 -7.71 14.89
CA LYS A 31 35.73 -7.79 15.94
C LYS A 31 37.08 -8.33 15.44
N ASP A 32 37.08 -9.14 14.38
CA ASP A 32 38.28 -9.71 13.76
C ASP A 32 38.86 -8.84 12.64
N GLY A 33 38.20 -7.73 12.30
CA GLY A 33 38.59 -6.84 11.21
C GLY A 33 38.51 -7.46 9.82
N GLN A 34 37.91 -8.65 9.69
CA GLN A 34 37.74 -9.35 8.42
C GLN A 34 36.34 -9.14 7.85
N GLN A 35 36.24 -9.14 6.53
CA GLN A 35 34.94 -9.16 5.86
C GLN A 35 34.36 -10.58 5.94
N HIS A 36 33.11 -10.69 6.40
CA HIS A 36 32.41 -11.97 6.49
C HIS A 36 31.49 -12.18 5.28
N SER A 37 31.18 -13.43 4.93
CA SER A 37 30.36 -13.75 3.75
C SER A 37 28.91 -13.26 3.86
N ASN A 38 28.40 -13.08 5.07
CA ASN A 38 27.10 -12.48 5.37
C ASN A 38 27.14 -10.93 5.32
N GLN A 39 28.33 -10.32 5.16
CA GLN A 39 28.46 -8.88 5.14
C GLN A 39 28.18 -8.32 3.74
N PHE A 40 26.98 -7.76 3.53
CA PHE A 40 26.56 -7.20 2.23
C PHE A 40 27.06 -5.77 1.99
N SER A 41 27.52 -5.08 3.03
CA SER A 41 28.17 -3.75 2.91
C SER A 41 29.50 -3.75 3.66
N PRO A 42 30.65 -3.75 2.94
CA PRO A 42 31.96 -3.70 3.57
C PRO A 42 32.27 -2.28 4.11
N GLY A 43 32.94 -2.23 5.25
CA GLY A 43 33.43 -0.97 5.84
C GLY A 43 32.61 -0.47 7.03
N SER A 44 33.13 0.57 7.71
CA SER A 44 32.51 1.16 8.89
C SER A 44 31.31 2.03 8.54
N HIS A 45 30.29 2.03 9.40
CA HIS A 45 29.16 2.95 9.35
C HIS A 45 28.86 3.52 10.76
N GLU A 46 28.03 4.55 10.82
CA GLU A 46 27.57 5.12 12.09
C GLU A 46 26.94 4.03 13.00
N PRO A 47 27.13 4.07 14.33
CA PRO A 47 26.66 3.02 15.22
C PRO A 47 25.13 2.80 15.14
N GLN A 48 24.74 1.65 14.62
CA GLN A 48 23.35 1.23 14.46
C GLN A 48 22.91 0.35 15.63
N GLU A 49 21.73 0.63 16.17
CA GLU A 49 21.07 -0.22 17.17
C GLU A 49 20.31 -1.35 16.47
N ASN A 50 20.59 -2.59 16.88
CA ASN A 50 20.00 -3.81 16.33
C ASN A 50 19.30 -4.59 17.43
N TYR A 51 18.23 -5.27 17.02
CA TYR A 51 17.36 -6.05 17.87
C TYR A 51 17.41 -7.55 17.49
N GLY A 52 17.61 -7.90 16.21
CA GLY A 52 17.85 -9.29 15.78
C GLY A 52 19.31 -9.75 15.96
N ASP A 53 19.62 -10.94 15.46
CA ASP A 53 20.97 -11.52 15.53
C ASP A 53 21.96 -10.83 14.58
N ASP A 54 21.48 -10.15 13.55
CA ASP A 54 22.29 -9.51 12.51
C ASP A 54 22.15 -7.99 12.46
N CYS A 55 23.21 -7.32 12.03
CA CYS A 55 23.29 -5.87 11.86
C CYS A 55 22.56 -5.44 10.59
N VAL A 56 21.51 -4.61 10.72
CA VAL A 56 20.63 -4.24 9.60
C VAL A 56 21.30 -3.43 8.48
N MET A 57 22.47 -2.84 8.76
CA MET A 57 23.23 -1.99 7.83
C MET A 57 24.31 -2.75 7.06
N CYS A 58 24.88 -3.80 7.63
CA CYS A 58 25.99 -4.50 6.99
C CYS A 58 25.88 -6.02 7.00
N GLY A 59 24.98 -6.63 7.77
CA GLY A 59 24.76 -8.07 7.84
C GLY A 59 25.65 -8.81 8.83
N LEU A 60 26.56 -8.12 9.54
CA LEU A 60 27.38 -8.73 10.60
C LEU A 60 26.51 -9.24 11.76
N THR A 61 26.76 -10.44 12.26
CA THR A 61 26.07 -10.99 13.42
C THR A 61 26.52 -10.31 14.72
N ARG A 62 25.70 -10.41 15.76
CA ARG A 62 26.01 -9.93 17.09
C ARG A 62 27.30 -10.52 17.63
N GLU A 63 27.55 -11.80 17.38
CA GLU A 63 28.76 -12.52 17.78
C GLU A 63 29.99 -12.02 17.02
N GLN A 64 29.81 -11.61 15.76
CA GLN A 64 30.86 -11.03 14.93
C GLN A 64 31.24 -9.62 15.39
N VAL A 65 30.39 -8.92 16.16
CA VAL A 65 30.62 -7.53 16.61
C VAL A 65 30.94 -7.41 18.10
N VAL A 66 30.12 -7.99 18.99
CA VAL A 66 30.14 -7.66 20.44
C VAL A 66 31.02 -8.60 21.25
N GLY A 67 31.21 -9.85 20.81
CA GLY A 67 31.92 -10.89 21.56
C GLY A 67 31.17 -11.32 22.84
N GLY A 68 31.17 -12.62 23.13
CA GLY A 68 30.57 -13.13 24.36
C GLY A 68 31.38 -12.73 25.58
N GLY A 69 30.89 -11.77 26.37
CA GLY A 69 31.32 -11.56 27.76
C GLY A 69 31.80 -10.14 28.12
N SER A 70 30.89 -9.38 28.74
CA SER A 70 31.10 -8.45 29.87
C SER A 70 32.51 -7.86 30.08
N LYS A 71 32.66 -6.55 29.81
CA LYS A 71 33.20 -5.53 30.73
C LYS A 71 32.98 -4.10 30.17
N SER A 72 32.52 -3.20 31.03
CA SER A 72 32.21 -1.77 30.77
C SER A 72 33.40 -0.86 31.16
N PRO A 73 33.35 0.48 31.03
CA PRO A 73 33.80 1.25 29.87
C PRO A 73 34.97 2.20 30.18
N VAL A 74 35.65 2.74 29.16
CA VAL A 74 36.63 3.83 29.31
C VAL A 74 36.06 5.13 28.73
N LYS A 75 36.15 6.20 29.54
CA LYS A 75 35.71 7.58 29.27
C LYS A 75 36.51 8.22 28.12
N LEU A 76 35.85 9.06 27.33
CA LEU A 76 36.54 10.10 26.57
C LEU A 76 35.88 11.47 26.72
N THR A 77 36.75 12.46 26.66
CA THR A 77 36.70 13.83 27.16
C THR A 77 35.98 14.81 26.23
N ALA A 78 35.29 15.78 26.85
CA ALA A 78 34.76 16.97 26.20
C ALA A 78 35.88 17.92 25.74
N ILE A 79 35.77 18.42 24.51
CA ILE A 79 36.53 19.59 24.03
C ILE A 79 35.53 20.70 23.76
N SER A 80 35.69 21.79 24.50
CA SER A 80 35.01 23.06 24.32
C SER A 80 35.67 23.85 23.19
N ILE A 81 34.89 24.44 22.29
CA ILE A 81 35.36 25.56 21.45
C ILE A 81 34.40 26.73 21.63
N VAL A 82 35.00 27.82 22.10
CA VAL A 82 34.46 29.19 22.20
C VAL A 82 34.81 29.93 20.90
N ALA A 83 33.84 30.68 20.37
CA ALA A 83 33.94 31.99 19.69
C ALA A 83 32.68 32.14 18.81
N GLY A 84 32.06 33.31 18.61
CA GLY A 84 32.39 34.68 18.94
C GLY A 84 31.31 35.54 18.30
N ILE A 85 30.94 36.63 18.96
CA ILE A 85 29.91 37.60 18.57
C ILE A 85 30.39 38.45 17.39
N VAL A 86 29.53 38.69 16.40
CA VAL A 86 29.49 39.98 15.66
C VAL A 86 28.03 40.35 15.42
N ALA A 87 27.66 41.53 15.93
CA ALA A 87 26.41 42.22 15.61
C ALA A 87 26.75 43.46 14.77
N ALA A 88 25.97 43.74 13.72
CA ALA A 88 25.45 45.08 13.37
C ALA A 88 24.72 45.11 12.01
N LEU A 89 23.43 45.47 12.08
CA LEU A 89 22.70 46.50 11.32
C LEU A 89 22.71 46.53 9.78
N GLY A 90 21.50 46.58 9.19
CA GLY A 90 21.31 47.06 7.81
C GLY A 90 19.86 47.00 7.32
N VAL A 91 19.23 48.16 7.19
CA VAL A 91 17.86 48.47 6.75
C VAL A 91 17.61 48.11 5.27
N GLY A 92 16.38 47.70 4.91
CA GLY A 92 15.93 47.79 3.50
C GLY A 92 14.64 47.04 3.16
N SER A 93 13.49 47.69 3.35
CA SER A 93 12.20 47.30 2.75
C SER A 93 12.24 47.38 1.22
N TRP A 94 11.69 46.38 0.53
CA TRP A 94 11.01 46.58 -0.76
C TRP A 94 9.87 45.56 -0.89
N VAL A 95 8.64 46.04 -0.74
CA VAL A 95 7.40 45.33 -1.01
C VAL A 95 7.13 45.43 -2.51
N VAL A 96 7.04 44.29 -3.20
CA VAL A 96 6.49 44.23 -4.57
C VAL A 96 5.13 43.55 -4.51
N LEU A 97 4.10 44.38 -4.65
CA LEU A 97 2.73 43.98 -4.98
C LEU A 97 2.70 43.43 -6.41
N ARG A 98 2.22 42.19 -6.58
CA ARG A 98 1.85 41.66 -7.89
C ARG A 98 0.34 41.37 -7.93
N TRP A 99 -0.36 42.33 -8.53
CA TRP A 99 -1.57 42.24 -9.34
C TRP A 99 -2.44 40.97 -9.25
N PHE A 100 -3.62 41.14 -8.65
CA PHE A 100 -4.81 40.33 -8.86
C PHE A 100 -5.37 40.55 -10.28
N GLN A 101 -5.67 39.48 -11.01
CA GLN A 101 -6.69 39.49 -12.06
C GLN A 101 -8.02 39.05 -11.44
N PRO A 102 -9.16 39.70 -11.77
CA PRO A 102 -10.46 39.23 -11.33
C PRO A 102 -10.81 37.90 -12.02
N PRO A 103 -11.55 36.99 -11.36
CA PRO A 103 -12.05 35.78 -11.99
C PRO A 103 -13.05 36.12 -13.10
N ASP A 104 -13.05 35.31 -14.16
CA ASP A 104 -14.04 35.38 -15.22
C ASP A 104 -15.48 35.22 -14.68
N PRO A 105 -16.48 35.83 -15.32
CA PRO A 105 -17.87 35.71 -14.90
C PRO A 105 -18.35 34.25 -15.00
N PRO A 106 -19.28 33.82 -14.11
CA PRO A 106 -19.83 32.48 -14.14
C PRO A 106 -20.58 32.25 -15.45
N VAL A 107 -20.15 31.22 -16.18
CA VAL A 107 -20.88 30.67 -17.32
C VAL A 107 -22.25 30.19 -16.80
N GLN A 108 -23.33 30.67 -17.41
CA GLN A 108 -24.67 30.19 -17.06
C GLN A 108 -24.86 28.76 -17.55
N PRO A 109 -25.54 27.89 -16.78
CA PRO A 109 -25.81 26.53 -17.18
C PRO A 109 -26.89 26.55 -18.26
N ASN A 110 -26.47 26.59 -19.52
CA ASN A 110 -27.33 26.17 -20.61
C ASN A 110 -27.36 24.63 -20.58
N ASP A 111 -28.56 24.09 -20.65
CA ASP A 111 -28.89 22.66 -20.72
C ASP A 111 -27.83 21.89 -21.52
N ILE A 112 -26.93 21.21 -20.81
CA ILE A 112 -26.00 20.27 -21.45
C ILE A 112 -26.89 19.13 -21.93
N GLU A 113 -27.08 19.06 -23.25
CA GLU A 113 -27.55 17.87 -23.95
C GLU A 113 -26.45 16.80 -23.77
N SER A 114 -26.35 16.25 -22.55
CA SER A 114 -25.17 15.58 -21.98
C SER A 114 -25.13 14.09 -22.31
N GLN A 115 -25.50 13.71 -23.53
CA GLN A 115 -25.41 12.31 -23.93
C GLN A 115 -24.22 12.15 -24.85
N CYS A 116 -23.22 11.43 -24.37
CA CYS A 116 -22.11 10.99 -25.21
C CYS A 116 -22.64 10.32 -26.47
N GLY A 117 -22.03 10.64 -27.62
CA GLY A 117 -22.45 10.08 -28.90
C GLY A 117 -22.21 8.56 -29.02
N THR A 118 -21.52 7.96 -28.05
CA THR A 118 -21.25 6.54 -27.93
C THR A 118 -21.03 6.16 -26.47
N ASP A 119 -21.33 4.91 -26.15
CA ASP A 119 -21.07 4.26 -24.86
C ASP A 119 -19.66 3.68 -24.74
N LYS A 120 -18.96 3.45 -25.86
CA LYS A 120 -17.58 2.94 -25.91
C LYS A 120 -16.53 4.04 -25.74
N LEU A 121 -15.37 3.70 -25.19
CA LEU A 121 -14.21 4.61 -25.09
C LEU A 121 -13.77 5.05 -26.50
N VAL A 122 -13.56 6.35 -26.71
CA VAL A 122 -13.03 6.91 -27.95
C VAL A 122 -11.96 7.94 -27.62
N LYS A 123 -10.78 7.79 -28.23
CA LYS A 123 -9.70 8.79 -28.13
C LYS A 123 -9.94 9.91 -29.14
N LYS A 124 -10.59 10.99 -28.71
CA LYS A 124 -10.90 12.18 -29.55
C LYS A 124 -9.77 13.20 -29.59
N SER A 125 -9.21 13.56 -28.44
CA SER A 125 -8.22 14.64 -28.33
C SER A 125 -7.49 14.65 -26.98
N GLY A 126 -6.24 15.10 -27.02
CA GLY A 126 -5.41 15.18 -25.81
C GLY A 126 -4.95 13.81 -25.32
N SER A 127 -4.32 13.82 -24.14
CA SER A 127 -3.79 12.60 -23.53
C SER A 127 -4.39 12.32 -22.16
N LEU A 128 -5.48 13.01 -21.79
CA LEU A 128 -6.16 12.83 -20.50
C LEU A 128 -7.44 12.00 -20.66
N PHE A 129 -7.63 11.07 -19.73
CA PHE A 129 -8.78 10.19 -19.63
C PHE A 129 -9.38 10.27 -18.24
N GLY A 130 -10.69 10.10 -18.14
CA GLY A 130 -11.38 9.97 -16.86
C GLY A 130 -11.66 8.50 -16.54
N ALA A 131 -11.52 8.11 -15.30
CA ALA A 131 -11.97 6.81 -14.79
C ALA A 131 -12.81 7.02 -13.54
N ILE A 132 -14.02 6.46 -13.52
CA ILE A 132 -14.94 6.50 -12.38
C ILE A 132 -15.19 5.06 -11.91
N GLU A 133 -14.75 4.77 -10.69
CA GLU A 133 -15.05 3.52 -9.99
C GLU A 133 -16.28 3.72 -9.11
N VAL A 134 -17.28 2.86 -9.28
CA VAL A 134 -18.43 2.75 -8.39
C VAL A 134 -18.21 1.56 -7.46
N GLY A 135 -17.82 1.84 -6.22
CA GLY A 135 -17.51 0.82 -5.22
C GLY A 135 -18.61 0.61 -4.18
N SER A 136 -18.47 -0.44 -3.38
CA SER A 136 -19.41 -0.75 -2.29
C SER A 136 -19.43 0.28 -1.15
N LYS A 137 -18.38 1.08 -1.01
CA LYS A 137 -18.20 2.06 0.09
C LYS A 137 -18.07 3.51 -0.40
N GLY A 138 -18.08 3.73 -1.71
CA GLY A 138 -17.90 5.07 -2.26
C GLY A 138 -17.66 5.05 -3.76
N ILE A 139 -17.66 6.24 -4.35
CA ILE A 139 -17.36 6.48 -5.75
C ILE A 139 -16.05 7.25 -5.84
N LYS A 140 -15.16 6.81 -6.73
CA LYS A 140 -13.81 7.37 -6.88
C LYS A 140 -13.57 7.81 -8.31
N GLY A 141 -13.05 9.02 -8.45
CA GLY A 141 -12.69 9.60 -9.74
C GLY A 141 -11.18 9.72 -9.86
N LYS A 142 -10.65 9.37 -11.03
CA LYS A 142 -9.24 9.56 -11.39
C LYS A 142 -9.14 10.17 -12.77
N VAL A 143 -8.20 11.10 -12.92
CA VAL A 143 -7.74 11.55 -14.24
C VAL A 143 -6.43 10.84 -14.53
N ILE A 144 -6.35 10.19 -15.68
CA ILE A 144 -5.19 9.42 -16.12
C ILE A 144 -4.62 10.10 -17.36
N GLN A 145 -3.34 10.40 -17.31
CA GLN A 145 -2.57 10.91 -18.43
C GLN A 145 -1.85 9.78 -19.14
N GLU A 146 -2.05 9.69 -20.45
CA GLU A 146 -1.19 8.97 -21.36
C GLU A 146 0.02 9.83 -21.75
N LEU A 147 1.19 9.23 -21.68
CA LEU A 147 2.48 9.84 -21.99
C LEU A 147 2.92 9.43 -23.40
N GLU A 148 3.62 10.34 -24.09
CA GLU A 148 4.16 10.07 -25.43
C GLU A 148 5.17 8.92 -25.42
N THR A 149 5.98 8.85 -24.36
CA THR A 149 6.95 7.78 -24.11
C THR A 149 6.69 7.15 -22.77
N LEU A 150 7.23 5.94 -22.56
CA LEU A 150 7.23 5.31 -21.25
C LEU A 150 7.87 6.24 -20.21
N ASN A 151 7.26 6.31 -19.02
CA ASN A 151 7.87 6.96 -17.87
C ASN A 151 9.02 6.10 -17.30
N ALA A 152 9.60 6.55 -16.19
CA ALA A 152 10.65 5.82 -15.49
C ALA A 152 10.21 4.41 -15.03
N ASP A 153 8.92 4.21 -14.76
CA ASP A 153 8.34 2.94 -14.33
C ASP A 153 7.99 1.99 -15.50
N GLY A 154 8.26 2.40 -16.74
CA GLY A 154 7.87 1.65 -17.93
C GLY A 154 6.37 1.68 -18.21
N SER A 155 5.65 2.68 -17.70
CA SER A 155 4.22 2.90 -17.98
C SER A 155 3.99 4.06 -18.93
N LYS A 156 3.00 3.94 -19.81
CA LYS A 156 2.47 5.07 -20.57
C LYS A 156 1.33 5.78 -19.86
N LEU A 157 0.68 5.13 -18.88
CA LEU A 157 -0.48 5.68 -18.18
C LEU A 157 -0.08 6.05 -16.75
N VAL A 158 -0.33 7.29 -16.36
CA VAL A 158 -0.05 7.81 -15.03
C VAL A 158 -1.23 8.60 -14.50
N VAL A 159 -1.54 8.51 -13.21
CA VAL A 159 -2.58 9.38 -12.62
C VAL A 159 -2.10 10.83 -12.64
N PHE A 160 -2.93 11.72 -13.16
CA PHE A 160 -2.69 13.15 -13.19
C PHE A 160 -2.88 13.74 -11.79
N ARG A 161 -1.77 13.85 -11.04
CA ARG A 161 -1.80 14.24 -9.62
C ARG A 161 -1.84 15.75 -9.34
N LYS A 162 -1.86 16.62 -10.36
CA LYS A 162 -1.87 18.07 -10.16
C LYS A 162 -3.12 18.55 -9.41
N GLU A 163 -4.24 17.85 -9.58
CA GLU A 163 -5.49 18.14 -8.90
C GLU A 163 -6.15 16.85 -8.42
N LYS A 164 -6.58 16.84 -7.16
CA LYS A 164 -7.33 15.73 -6.58
C LYS A 164 -8.81 15.85 -6.91
N ILE A 165 -9.44 14.71 -7.16
CA ILE A 165 -10.90 14.55 -7.18
C ILE A 165 -11.29 13.92 -5.85
N GLU A 166 -12.23 14.53 -5.16
CA GLU A 166 -12.69 14.03 -3.86
C GLU A 166 -13.61 12.81 -4.05
N GLU A 167 -13.38 11.79 -3.22
CA GLU A 167 -14.22 10.58 -3.21
C GLU A 167 -15.60 10.91 -2.66
N ARG A 168 -16.65 10.28 -3.21
CA ARG A 168 -18.03 10.45 -2.73
C ARG A 168 -18.40 9.28 -1.83
N ASN A 169 -18.76 9.57 -0.59
CA ASN A 169 -19.14 8.58 0.41
C ASN A 169 -20.61 8.16 0.25
N VAL A 170 -20.91 7.38 -0.80
CA VAL A 170 -22.23 6.77 -1.03
C VAL A 170 -22.07 5.28 -1.28
N THR A 171 -22.90 4.45 -0.63
CA THR A 171 -22.92 3.00 -0.85
C THR A 171 -23.81 2.67 -2.05
N ALA A 172 -23.27 1.95 -3.03
CA ALA A 172 -24.03 1.46 -4.18
C ALA A 172 -24.65 0.05 -3.94
N ILE A 173 -24.51 -0.52 -2.73
CA ILE A 173 -25.10 -1.83 -2.40
C ILE A 173 -26.59 -1.70 -2.06
N GLU A 174 -26.95 -0.64 -1.35
CA GLU A 174 -28.29 -0.47 -0.79
C GLU A 174 -29.26 0.07 -1.86
N PRO A 175 -30.42 -0.57 -2.10
CA PRO A 175 -31.38 -0.11 -3.10
C PRO A 175 -31.84 1.34 -2.92
N ASP A 176 -31.99 1.77 -1.66
CA ASP A 176 -32.45 3.13 -1.32
C ASP A 176 -31.38 4.19 -1.63
N SER A 177 -30.12 3.80 -1.74
CA SER A 177 -29.00 4.68 -2.09
C SER A 177 -28.80 4.84 -3.60
N LYS A 178 -29.50 4.05 -4.44
CA LYS A 178 -29.33 4.04 -5.90
C LYS A 178 -29.39 5.43 -6.53
N SER A 179 -30.42 6.23 -6.24
CA SER A 179 -30.55 7.58 -6.83
C SER A 179 -29.40 8.51 -6.42
N ALA A 180 -28.95 8.40 -5.16
CA ALA A 180 -27.80 9.15 -4.68
C ALA A 180 -26.49 8.68 -5.33
N THR A 181 -26.36 7.38 -5.61
CA THR A 181 -25.24 6.82 -6.37
C THR A 181 -25.22 7.36 -7.80
N VAL A 182 -26.35 7.30 -8.53
CA VAL A 182 -26.44 7.80 -9.91
C VAL A 182 -26.08 9.28 -9.99
N GLU A 183 -26.63 10.10 -9.08
CA GLU A 183 -26.33 11.53 -9.05
C GLU A 183 -24.85 11.77 -8.71
N SER A 184 -24.28 11.03 -7.77
CA SER A 184 -22.86 11.16 -7.42
C SER A 184 -21.93 10.77 -8.56
N VAL A 185 -22.27 9.74 -9.35
CA VAL A 185 -21.54 9.37 -10.57
C VAL A 185 -21.65 10.47 -11.62
N LYS A 186 -22.86 10.99 -11.86
CA LYS A 186 -23.11 12.08 -12.81
C LYS A 186 -22.35 13.35 -12.44
N ASP A 187 -22.39 13.76 -11.18
CA ASP A 187 -21.66 14.92 -10.69
C ASP A 187 -20.15 14.76 -10.88
N MET A 188 -19.61 13.59 -10.55
CA MET A 188 -18.19 13.29 -10.75
C MET A 188 -17.81 13.26 -12.23
N PHE A 189 -18.71 12.75 -13.08
CA PHE A 189 -18.55 12.76 -14.52
C PHE A 189 -18.45 14.18 -15.07
N ILE A 190 -19.40 15.04 -14.72
CA ILE A 190 -19.41 16.47 -15.10
C ILE A 190 -18.17 17.17 -14.54
N GLU A 191 -17.82 16.92 -13.27
CA GLU A 191 -16.63 17.47 -12.63
C GLU A 191 -15.36 17.13 -13.41
N ILE A 192 -15.19 15.88 -13.85
CA ILE A 192 -14.04 15.46 -14.67
C ILE A 192 -14.05 16.18 -16.02
N GLN A 193 -15.21 16.28 -16.69
CA GLN A 193 -15.32 16.95 -17.98
C GLN A 193 -14.95 18.43 -17.87
N GLU A 194 -15.57 19.16 -16.94
CA GLU A 194 -15.45 20.61 -16.84
C GLU A 194 -14.09 21.05 -16.31
N ARG A 195 -13.59 20.40 -15.24
CA ARG A 195 -12.32 20.79 -14.61
C ARG A 195 -11.11 20.45 -15.46
N PHE A 196 -11.15 19.34 -16.19
CA PHE A 196 -9.99 18.82 -16.93
C PHE A 196 -10.15 18.91 -18.45
N ASN A 197 -11.27 19.45 -18.93
CA ASN A 197 -11.60 19.55 -20.36
C ASN A 197 -11.51 18.20 -21.09
N ILE A 198 -11.97 17.13 -20.43
CA ILE A 198 -11.95 15.77 -20.97
C ILE A 198 -13.28 15.52 -21.69
N PRO A 199 -13.25 15.16 -22.99
CA PRO A 199 -14.46 14.76 -23.71
C PRO A 199 -15.13 13.58 -23.03
N CYS A 200 -16.45 13.56 -23.04
CA CYS A 200 -17.23 12.56 -22.34
C CYS A 200 -16.93 11.12 -22.84
N GLU A 201 -16.55 10.97 -24.11
CA GLU A 201 -16.15 9.68 -24.69
C GLU A 201 -14.78 9.17 -24.22
N GLN A 202 -13.97 10.02 -23.59
CA GLN A 202 -12.68 9.67 -22.95
C GLN A 202 -12.82 9.35 -21.45
N ILE A 203 -14.06 9.15 -20.98
CA ILE A 203 -14.34 8.78 -19.60
C ILE A 203 -14.93 7.38 -19.56
N VAL A 204 -14.34 6.53 -18.73
CA VAL A 204 -14.81 5.18 -18.46
C VAL A 204 -15.45 5.09 -17.07
N ILE A 205 -16.49 4.27 -16.95
CA ILE A 205 -17.21 4.03 -15.70
C ILE A 205 -17.30 2.52 -15.49
N TYR A 206 -16.98 2.05 -14.28
CA TYR A 206 -17.11 0.64 -13.93
C TYR A 206 -17.55 0.45 -12.48
N GLY A 207 -18.31 -0.60 -12.24
CA GLY A 207 -18.69 -1.08 -10.92
C GLY A 207 -17.69 -2.10 -10.40
N SER A 208 -17.23 -1.92 -9.16
CA SER A 208 -16.29 -2.85 -8.53
C SER A 208 -16.97 -4.18 -8.15
N SER A 209 -16.18 -5.23 -7.94
CA SER A 209 -16.66 -6.56 -7.56
C SER A 209 -17.37 -6.58 -6.21
N GLY A 210 -17.17 -5.55 -5.38
CA GLY A 210 -17.95 -5.32 -4.16
C GLY A 210 -19.44 -5.10 -4.40
N LEU A 211 -19.85 -4.79 -5.63
CA LEU A 211 -21.25 -4.63 -6.03
C LEU A 211 -21.91 -5.92 -6.54
N ASP A 212 -21.20 -7.05 -6.56
CA ASP A 212 -21.77 -8.29 -7.10
C ASP A 212 -23.05 -8.72 -6.36
N GLN A 213 -23.12 -8.43 -5.05
CA GLN A 213 -24.27 -8.70 -4.19
C GLN A 213 -25.38 -7.64 -4.25
N ALA A 214 -25.18 -6.53 -4.99
CA ALA A 214 -26.17 -5.47 -5.09
C ALA A 214 -27.37 -5.97 -5.94
N PRO A 215 -28.58 -6.08 -5.38
CA PRO A 215 -29.73 -6.68 -6.07
C PRO A 215 -30.23 -5.83 -7.24
N HIS A 216 -29.75 -4.60 -7.36
CA HIS A 216 -30.21 -3.60 -8.33
C HIS A 216 -29.12 -3.21 -9.35
N LYS A 217 -28.02 -3.99 -9.47
CA LYS A 217 -26.86 -3.67 -10.30
C LYS A 217 -27.19 -3.33 -11.77
N THR A 218 -28.10 -4.10 -12.38
CA THR A 218 -28.52 -3.87 -13.78
C THR A 218 -29.27 -2.55 -13.94
N ILE A 219 -30.15 -2.22 -13.00
CA ILE A 219 -30.90 -0.96 -13.02
C ILE A 219 -29.95 0.21 -12.76
N LEU A 220 -29.00 0.06 -11.83
CA LEU A 220 -27.97 1.06 -11.56
C LEU A 220 -27.16 1.39 -12.82
N ALA A 221 -26.67 0.37 -13.55
CA ALA A 221 -25.92 0.59 -14.79
C ALA A 221 -26.76 1.30 -15.86
N GLN A 222 -28.04 0.95 -16.00
CA GLN A 222 -28.95 1.62 -16.94
C GLN A 222 -29.17 3.09 -16.59
N GLU A 223 -29.37 3.40 -15.30
CA GLU A 223 -29.59 4.78 -14.86
C GLU A 223 -28.30 5.61 -14.94
N VAL A 224 -27.14 5.04 -14.64
CA VAL A 224 -25.83 5.68 -14.89
C VAL A 224 -25.65 5.97 -16.37
N GLN A 225 -25.96 5.02 -17.25
CA GLN A 225 -25.88 5.22 -18.70
C GLN A 225 -26.82 6.31 -19.19
N GLN A 226 -28.05 6.38 -18.69
CA GLN A 226 -28.98 7.46 -19.03
C GLN A 226 -28.50 8.83 -18.54
N ALA A 227 -27.86 8.89 -17.36
CA ALA A 227 -27.38 10.12 -16.76
C ALA A 227 -26.09 10.66 -17.39
N THR A 228 -25.23 9.78 -17.90
CA THR A 228 -23.86 10.15 -18.37
C THR A 228 -23.65 9.90 -19.87
N GLY A 229 -24.51 9.13 -20.52
CA GLY A 229 -24.31 8.61 -21.87
C GLY A 229 -23.25 7.50 -21.95
N ARG A 230 -22.72 7.00 -20.82
CA ARG A 230 -21.64 6.00 -20.77
C ARG A 230 -22.09 4.69 -20.16
N ALA A 231 -21.71 3.58 -20.79
CA ALA A 231 -21.94 2.27 -20.19
C ALA A 231 -21.12 2.12 -18.90
N MET A 232 -21.71 1.41 -17.94
CA MET A 232 -21.02 0.97 -16.72
C MET A 232 -20.99 -0.56 -16.69
N GLU A 233 -19.80 -1.13 -16.75
CA GLU A 233 -19.58 -2.58 -16.65
C GLU A 233 -19.24 -2.97 -15.22
N PHE A 234 -19.55 -4.22 -14.83
CA PHE A 234 -19.24 -4.73 -13.49
C PHE A 234 -18.07 -5.71 -13.55
N LEU A 235 -17.03 -5.45 -12.76
CA LEU A 235 -15.86 -6.30 -12.70
C LEU A 235 -16.10 -7.50 -11.78
N THR A 236 -15.62 -8.68 -12.19
CA THR A 236 -15.53 -9.84 -11.30
C THR A 236 -14.33 -9.67 -10.35
N PRO A 237 -14.29 -10.37 -9.20
CA PRO A 237 -13.12 -10.33 -8.33
C PRO A 237 -11.81 -10.75 -9.01
N GLU A 238 -11.90 -11.68 -9.97
CA GLU A 238 -10.77 -12.13 -10.78
C GLU A 238 -10.32 -11.06 -11.78
N ALA A 239 -11.25 -10.42 -12.50
CA ALA A 239 -10.94 -9.33 -13.41
C ALA A 239 -10.27 -8.16 -12.68
N GLU A 240 -10.79 -7.75 -11.51
CA GLU A 240 -10.14 -6.71 -10.71
C GLU A 240 -8.70 -7.07 -10.31
N ALA A 241 -8.47 -8.30 -9.89
CA ALA A 241 -7.15 -8.75 -9.47
C ALA A 241 -6.17 -8.76 -10.65
N ASN A 242 -6.63 -9.14 -11.85
CA ASN A 242 -5.81 -9.10 -13.07
C ASN A 242 -5.52 -7.66 -13.50
N LEU A 243 -6.54 -6.79 -13.54
CA LEU A 243 -6.39 -5.38 -13.90
C LEU A 243 -5.47 -4.64 -12.92
N ALA A 244 -5.61 -4.89 -11.61
CA ALA A 244 -4.71 -4.32 -10.61
C ALA A 244 -3.26 -4.80 -10.81
N PHE A 245 -3.06 -6.09 -11.12
CA PHE A 245 -1.74 -6.62 -11.44
C PHE A 245 -1.16 -5.93 -12.69
N ASP A 246 -1.94 -5.83 -13.75
CA ASP A 246 -1.48 -5.26 -15.01
C ASP A 246 -1.27 -3.75 -14.96
N GLY A 247 -1.99 -3.06 -14.08
CA GLY A 247 -1.87 -1.62 -13.85
C GLY A 247 -0.67 -1.21 -12.99
N VAL A 248 -0.08 -2.14 -12.23
CA VAL A 248 1.04 -1.82 -11.31
C VAL A 248 2.31 -2.64 -11.55
N VAL A 249 2.21 -3.81 -12.17
CA VAL A 249 3.36 -4.68 -12.46
C VAL A 249 3.83 -4.43 -13.89
N PRO A 250 5.06 -3.90 -14.08
CA PRO A 250 5.63 -3.70 -15.41
C PRO A 250 5.72 -5.00 -16.19
N GLU A 251 5.48 -4.94 -17.49
CA GLU A 251 5.35 -6.14 -18.35
C GLU A 251 6.55 -7.09 -18.24
N TRP A 252 7.76 -6.55 -18.28
CA TRP A 252 9.02 -7.30 -18.17
C TRP A 252 9.26 -7.96 -16.81
N ARG A 253 8.47 -7.62 -15.77
CA ARG A 253 8.51 -8.19 -14.42
C ARG A 253 7.44 -9.20 -14.13
N ARG A 254 6.39 -9.28 -14.95
CA ARG A 254 5.16 -10.00 -14.58
C ARG A 254 5.41 -11.48 -14.25
N GLY A 255 6.39 -12.11 -14.89
CA GLY A 255 6.79 -13.50 -14.60
C GLY A 255 7.49 -13.72 -13.25
N GLU A 256 7.87 -12.67 -12.53
CA GLU A 256 8.61 -12.74 -11.27
C GLU A 256 7.78 -12.33 -10.03
N VAL A 257 6.60 -11.78 -10.24
CA VAL A 257 5.84 -11.06 -9.21
C VAL A 257 4.59 -11.83 -8.83
N VAL A 258 4.32 -11.87 -7.52
CA VAL A 258 2.96 -12.05 -6.99
C VAL A 258 2.49 -10.73 -6.37
N LEU A 259 1.41 -10.16 -6.91
CA LEU A 259 0.71 -9.04 -6.28
C LEU A 259 -0.22 -9.61 -5.22
N THR A 260 -0.18 -9.07 -4.01
CA THR A 260 -1.03 -9.43 -2.88
C THR A 260 -1.68 -8.17 -2.31
N ASP A 261 -2.99 -8.05 -2.51
CA ASP A 261 -3.81 -6.95 -2.03
C ASP A 261 -4.56 -7.35 -0.77
N ILE A 262 -4.19 -6.75 0.36
CA ILE A 262 -4.86 -6.99 1.65
C ILE A 262 -5.88 -5.88 1.89
N GLY A 263 -7.10 -6.14 1.42
CA GLY A 263 -8.25 -5.26 1.58
C GLY A 263 -8.91 -5.35 2.97
N SER A 264 -10.04 -4.67 3.12
CA SER A 264 -10.84 -4.74 4.35
C SER A 264 -11.70 -6.02 4.44
N GLY A 265 -12.18 -6.53 3.30
CA GLY A 265 -13.09 -7.67 3.24
C GLY A 265 -12.44 -9.00 2.83
N ASN A 266 -11.39 -8.97 2.03
CA ASN A 266 -10.65 -10.15 1.61
C ASN A 266 -9.18 -9.78 1.34
N THR A 267 -8.38 -10.82 1.15
CA THR A 267 -7.05 -10.69 0.54
C THR A 267 -7.12 -11.34 -0.83
N LYS A 268 -6.68 -10.64 -1.87
CA LYS A 268 -6.66 -11.15 -3.25
C LYS A 268 -5.24 -11.04 -3.80
N GLY A 269 -4.95 -11.79 -4.84
CA GLY A 269 -3.71 -11.57 -5.55
C GLY A 269 -3.62 -12.31 -6.86
N THR A 270 -2.58 -11.97 -7.60
CA THR A 270 -2.37 -12.40 -8.98
C THR A 270 -0.88 -12.59 -9.23
N PHE A 271 -0.56 -13.63 -10.00
CA PHE A 271 0.77 -13.86 -10.57
C PHE A 271 0.61 -14.50 -11.96
N LEU A 272 1.69 -14.57 -12.74
CA LEU A 272 1.68 -15.32 -14.00
C LEU A 272 2.22 -16.74 -13.81
N ASN A 273 1.53 -17.74 -14.38
CA ASN A 273 2.06 -19.10 -14.46
C ASN A 273 3.16 -19.21 -15.54
N SER A 274 3.71 -20.42 -15.73
CA SER A 274 4.75 -20.69 -16.74
C SER A 274 4.31 -20.43 -18.18
N ASP A 275 3.01 -20.40 -18.44
CA ASP A 275 2.40 -20.13 -19.75
C ASP A 275 2.01 -18.66 -19.92
N ASN A 276 2.48 -17.77 -19.02
CA ASN A 276 2.14 -16.34 -18.95
C ASN A 276 0.65 -16.05 -18.76
N GLN A 277 -0.11 -16.97 -18.18
CA GLN A 277 -1.52 -16.76 -17.85
C GLN A 277 -1.65 -16.26 -16.42
N HIS A 278 -2.56 -15.29 -16.20
CA HIS A 278 -2.89 -14.84 -14.85
C HIS A 278 -3.50 -15.99 -14.04
N VAL A 279 -2.98 -16.17 -12.84
CA VAL A 279 -3.54 -17.06 -11.83
C VAL A 279 -3.88 -16.22 -10.61
N THR A 280 -5.16 -16.22 -10.26
CA THR A 280 -5.67 -15.45 -9.12
C THR A 280 -5.89 -16.32 -7.88
N PHE A 281 -5.77 -15.71 -6.71
CA PHE A 281 -6.15 -16.32 -5.44
C PHE A 281 -6.98 -15.33 -4.62
N SER A 282 -7.82 -15.88 -3.73
CA SER A 282 -8.61 -15.09 -2.80
C SER A 282 -8.75 -15.81 -1.47
N ILE A 283 -8.45 -15.10 -0.40
CA ILE A 283 -8.64 -15.51 0.99
C ILE A 283 -9.80 -14.69 1.55
N PRO A 284 -10.80 -15.30 2.21
CA PRO A 284 -12.01 -14.61 2.69
C PRO A 284 -11.76 -13.73 3.94
N PHE A 285 -10.52 -13.25 4.11
CA PHE A 285 -10.10 -12.41 5.21
C PHE A 285 -9.29 -11.22 4.70
N GLY A 286 -9.89 -10.05 4.82
CA GLY A 286 -9.22 -8.76 4.92
C GLY A 286 -9.21 -8.25 6.37
N THR A 287 -8.74 -7.03 6.60
CA THR A 287 -8.55 -6.50 7.95
C THR A 287 -9.81 -6.48 8.81
N VAL A 288 -10.96 -6.04 8.26
CA VAL A 288 -12.22 -5.94 8.99
C VAL A 288 -12.84 -7.32 9.20
N THR A 289 -12.96 -8.11 8.14
CA THR A 289 -13.52 -9.47 8.22
C THR A 289 -12.73 -10.39 9.13
N PHE A 290 -11.39 -10.23 9.19
CA PHE A 290 -10.58 -10.99 10.14
C PHE A 290 -10.75 -10.46 11.57
N THR A 291 -10.86 -9.14 11.77
CA THR A 291 -11.26 -8.58 13.08
C THR A 291 -12.60 -9.15 13.56
N ASP A 292 -13.60 -9.24 12.68
CA ASP A 292 -14.91 -9.78 13.03
C ASP A 292 -14.84 -11.26 13.39
N GLU A 293 -14.04 -12.04 12.67
CA GLU A 293 -13.78 -13.45 13.00
C GLU A 293 -13.08 -13.59 14.35
N VAL A 294 -12.06 -12.78 14.64
CA VAL A 294 -11.40 -12.75 15.95
C VAL A 294 -12.40 -12.44 17.06
N LYS A 295 -13.25 -11.42 16.90
CA LYS A 295 -14.30 -11.08 17.88
C LYS A 295 -15.28 -12.22 18.10
N ARG A 296 -15.63 -12.94 17.03
CA ARG A 296 -16.55 -14.08 17.09
C ARG A 296 -16.00 -15.22 17.96
N ILE A 297 -14.69 -15.46 17.90
CA ILE A 297 -14.04 -16.55 18.66
C ILE A 297 -13.42 -16.10 19.99
N GLN A 298 -13.39 -14.79 20.26
CA GLN A 298 -12.67 -14.20 21.39
C GLN A 298 -13.09 -14.74 22.76
N GLY A 299 -14.39 -14.99 22.97
CA GLY A 299 -14.91 -15.43 24.26
C GLY A 299 -14.51 -14.47 25.38
N ASN A 300 -13.82 -14.99 26.41
CA ASN A 300 -13.32 -14.20 27.55
C ASN A 300 -11.85 -13.74 27.39
N ALA A 301 -11.19 -14.11 26.29
CA ALA A 301 -9.79 -13.75 26.05
C ALA A 301 -9.65 -12.27 25.66
N GLY A 302 -8.44 -11.72 25.82
CA GLY A 302 -8.11 -10.44 25.21
C GLY A 302 -8.10 -10.54 23.68
N PHE A 303 -8.41 -9.45 22.97
CA PHE A 303 -8.47 -9.45 21.51
C PHE A 303 -7.17 -9.98 20.86
N GLN A 304 -6.01 -9.60 21.38
CA GLN A 304 -4.71 -10.07 20.89
C GLN A 304 -4.55 -11.60 21.02
N GLU A 305 -4.93 -12.17 22.16
CA GLU A 305 -4.84 -13.62 22.39
C GLU A 305 -5.78 -14.37 21.43
N ALA A 306 -6.99 -13.83 21.24
CA ALA A 306 -7.94 -14.35 20.27
C ALA A 306 -7.42 -14.28 18.83
N ALA A 307 -6.72 -13.19 18.46
CA ALA A 307 -6.14 -13.02 17.13
C ALA A 307 -5.05 -14.05 16.82
N GLU A 308 -4.16 -14.33 17.78
CA GLU A 308 -3.16 -15.40 17.63
C GLU A 308 -3.85 -16.79 17.59
N GLY A 309 -4.98 -16.97 18.27
CA GLY A 309 -5.83 -18.16 18.15
C GLY A 309 -6.46 -18.35 16.76
N ALA A 310 -7.00 -17.27 16.17
CA ALA A 310 -7.62 -17.27 14.84
C ALA A 310 -6.61 -17.54 13.71
N LYS A 311 -5.33 -17.23 13.94
CA LYS A 311 -4.24 -17.42 12.99
C LYS A 311 -4.18 -18.82 12.38
N LYS A 312 -4.51 -19.86 13.16
CA LYS A 312 -4.49 -21.25 12.67
C LYS A 312 -5.41 -21.44 11.45
N GLU A 313 -6.61 -20.88 11.49
CA GLU A 313 -7.57 -20.95 10.39
C GLU A 313 -7.04 -20.18 9.17
N LEU A 314 -6.56 -18.96 9.40
CA LEU A 314 -5.97 -18.13 8.35
C LEU A 314 -4.78 -18.82 7.66
N THR A 315 -3.86 -19.40 8.45
CA THR A 315 -2.75 -20.21 7.94
C THR A 315 -3.25 -21.36 7.09
N GLN A 316 -4.23 -22.13 7.57
CA GLN A 316 -4.76 -23.27 6.80
C GLN A 316 -5.35 -22.85 5.45
N LEU A 317 -6.09 -21.74 5.40
CA LEU A 317 -6.66 -21.22 4.16
C LEU A 317 -5.57 -20.81 3.17
N ILE A 318 -4.54 -20.09 3.64
CA ILE A 318 -3.43 -19.65 2.80
C ILE A 318 -2.60 -20.85 2.31
N SER A 319 -2.25 -21.80 3.19
CA SER A 319 -1.50 -22.99 2.79
C SER A 319 -2.26 -23.82 1.75
N ASN A 320 -3.60 -23.93 1.87
CA ASN A 320 -4.43 -24.62 0.88
C ASN A 320 -4.38 -23.94 -0.49
N GLU A 321 -4.40 -22.60 -0.54
CA GLU A 321 -4.27 -21.88 -1.80
C GLU A 321 -2.86 -22.05 -2.39
N ILE A 322 -1.80 -21.99 -1.60
CA ILE A 322 -0.42 -22.22 -2.05
C ILE A 322 -0.26 -23.63 -2.63
N GLN A 323 -0.82 -24.66 -1.99
CA GLN A 323 -0.77 -26.03 -2.50
C GLN A 323 -1.41 -26.17 -3.87
N ARG A 324 -2.50 -25.43 -4.13
CA ARG A 324 -3.18 -25.41 -5.44
C ARG A 324 -2.46 -24.52 -6.45
N LYS A 325 -1.79 -23.46 -5.98
CA LYS A 325 -1.21 -22.37 -6.77
C LYS A 325 0.20 -22.08 -6.28
N PRO A 326 1.17 -22.99 -6.54
CA PRO A 326 2.52 -22.86 -5.99
C PRO A 326 3.27 -21.62 -6.46
N GLY A 327 2.83 -20.97 -7.55
CA GLY A 327 3.38 -19.67 -7.98
C GLY A 327 3.26 -18.56 -6.92
N MET A 328 2.28 -18.63 -6.00
CA MET A 328 2.21 -17.74 -4.83
C MET A 328 3.51 -17.77 -4.01
N GLN A 329 4.12 -18.94 -3.86
CA GLN A 329 5.35 -19.13 -3.10
C GLN A 329 6.60 -19.14 -4.00
N ASN A 330 6.48 -19.46 -5.29
CA ASN A 330 7.63 -19.56 -6.18
C ASN A 330 8.06 -18.21 -6.77
N SER A 331 7.17 -17.21 -6.86
CA SER A 331 7.50 -15.87 -7.35
C SER A 331 8.58 -15.22 -6.48
N PRO A 332 9.76 -14.84 -7.02
CA PRO A 332 10.85 -14.27 -6.23
C PRO A 332 10.52 -12.88 -5.65
N ARG A 333 9.47 -12.22 -6.17
CA ARG A 333 9.04 -10.88 -5.74
C ARG A 333 7.60 -10.90 -5.26
N VAL A 334 7.34 -10.17 -4.17
CA VAL A 334 6.00 -9.95 -3.63
C VAL A 334 5.72 -8.46 -3.62
N TYR A 335 4.67 -8.06 -4.31
CA TYR A 335 4.17 -6.69 -4.28
C TYR A 335 2.96 -6.65 -3.37
N LEU A 336 3.05 -5.89 -2.29
CA LEU A 336 2.00 -5.70 -1.32
C LEU A 336 1.20 -4.44 -1.67
N SER A 337 -0.11 -4.57 -1.66
CA SER A 337 -1.04 -3.45 -1.72
C SER A 337 -2.09 -3.55 -0.60
N GLY A 338 -2.99 -2.57 -0.58
CA GLY A 338 -4.08 -2.50 0.38
C GLY A 338 -3.74 -1.67 1.62
N GLY A 339 -4.78 -1.28 2.35
CA GLY A 339 -4.67 -0.28 3.41
C GLY A 339 -3.74 -0.68 4.56
N ILE A 340 -3.67 -1.97 4.91
CA ILE A 340 -2.78 -2.42 5.98
C ILE A 340 -1.31 -2.41 5.56
N SER A 341 -1.02 -2.72 4.30
CA SER A 341 0.34 -2.64 3.75
C SER A 341 0.80 -1.17 3.67
N TRP A 342 -0.12 -0.25 3.38
CA TRP A 342 0.12 1.19 3.50
C TRP A 342 0.40 1.59 4.95
N ALA A 343 -0.43 1.14 5.91
CA ALA A 343 -0.21 1.44 7.32
C ALA A 343 1.14 0.91 7.82
N LEU A 344 1.51 -0.33 7.46
CA LEU A 344 2.83 -0.91 7.73
C LEU A 344 3.95 -0.01 7.18
N SER A 345 3.87 0.36 5.90
CA SER A 345 4.89 1.18 5.25
C SER A 345 5.01 2.56 5.88
N THR A 346 3.89 3.24 6.13
CA THR A 346 3.87 4.59 6.71
C THR A 346 4.34 4.59 8.17
N LEU A 347 3.93 3.62 8.98
CA LEU A 347 4.21 3.62 10.42
C LEU A 347 5.57 3.02 10.79
N VAL A 348 6.13 2.13 9.95
CA VAL A 348 7.44 1.51 10.22
C VAL A 348 8.54 2.08 9.34
N ARG A 349 8.20 2.53 8.14
CA ARG A 349 9.15 3.00 7.12
C ARG A 349 8.80 4.37 6.51
N PRO A 350 8.41 5.38 7.31
CA PRO A 350 7.86 6.65 6.81
C PRO A 350 8.78 7.39 5.84
N CYS A 351 10.09 7.32 6.11
CA CYS A 351 11.15 8.06 5.41
C CYS A 351 12.05 7.16 4.56
N SER A 352 11.64 5.92 4.27
CA SER A 352 12.49 5.05 3.45
C SER A 352 12.71 5.69 2.08
N GLU A 353 13.98 5.84 1.72
CA GLU A 353 14.37 6.23 0.37
C GLU A 353 13.76 5.25 -0.62
N GLU A 354 13.07 5.80 -1.62
CA GLU A 354 12.49 5.01 -2.69
C GLU A 354 13.63 4.49 -3.58
N TYR A 355 13.51 3.24 -4.01
CA TYR A 355 14.61 2.58 -4.71
C TYR A 355 14.77 3.18 -6.11
N SER A 356 15.89 3.88 -6.31
CA SER A 356 16.42 4.18 -7.63
C SER A 356 17.69 3.35 -7.88
N VAL A 357 17.57 2.25 -8.61
CA VAL A 357 18.77 1.51 -9.03
C VAL A 357 19.46 2.33 -10.13
N THR A 358 20.66 2.80 -9.83
CA THR A 358 21.58 3.37 -10.82
C THR A 358 22.44 2.25 -11.39
N GLY A 359 22.41 2.07 -12.72
CA GLY A 359 23.32 1.14 -13.42
C GLY A 359 22.63 0.07 -14.28
N LYS A 360 21.32 -0.12 -14.17
CA LYS A 360 20.46 -0.80 -15.15
C LYS A 360 19.15 -0.01 -15.24
N GLN A 361 18.63 0.18 -16.44
CA GLN A 361 17.53 1.10 -16.75
C GLN A 361 16.15 0.65 -16.20
N GLU A 362 16.11 -0.35 -15.31
CA GLU A 362 14.89 -1.16 -15.09
C GLU A 362 14.43 -1.26 -13.62
N GLU A 363 15.16 -0.77 -12.61
CA GLU A 363 14.61 -0.77 -11.23
C GLU A 363 14.63 0.63 -10.59
N ARG A 364 14.13 1.63 -11.32
CA ARG A 364 13.78 2.92 -10.71
C ARG A 364 12.29 2.93 -10.51
N PHE A 365 11.85 2.75 -9.27
CA PHE A 365 10.47 3.02 -8.95
C PHE A 365 10.41 3.92 -7.72
N ASP A 366 10.05 5.18 -7.96
CA ASP A 366 9.75 6.20 -6.94
C ASP A 366 8.40 5.90 -6.24
N SER A 367 8.06 4.62 -6.06
CA SER A 367 6.74 4.20 -5.55
C SER A 367 6.76 2.83 -4.86
N PHE A 368 7.94 2.23 -4.65
CA PHE A 368 8.08 0.94 -3.99
C PHE A 368 8.90 1.11 -2.72
N VAL A 369 8.30 0.74 -1.60
CA VAL A 369 8.96 0.74 -0.30
C VAL A 369 9.34 -0.69 0.02
N PRO A 370 10.62 -1.03 0.18
CA PRO A 370 11.00 -2.39 0.55
C PRO A 370 10.41 -2.73 1.93
N ILE A 371 9.84 -3.91 2.04
CA ILE A 371 9.34 -4.45 3.30
C ILE A 371 10.18 -5.67 3.66
N ARG A 372 10.61 -5.75 4.91
CA ARG A 372 11.32 -6.90 5.46
C ARG A 372 10.45 -7.60 6.50
N SER A 373 10.77 -8.87 6.79
CA SER A 373 10.08 -9.61 7.85
C SER A 373 10.20 -8.91 9.21
N GLU A 374 11.30 -8.20 9.47
CA GLU A 374 11.49 -7.41 10.69
C GLU A 374 10.57 -6.18 10.73
N ASP A 375 10.23 -5.60 9.59
CA ASP A 375 9.28 -4.48 9.52
C ASP A 375 7.88 -4.96 9.94
N ILE A 376 7.47 -6.14 9.46
CA ILE A 376 6.20 -6.78 9.83
C ILE A 376 6.19 -7.15 11.32
N ALA A 377 7.29 -7.71 11.84
CA ALA A 377 7.42 -8.02 13.26
C ALA A 377 7.35 -6.75 14.13
N THR A 378 7.99 -5.66 13.71
CA THR A 378 7.95 -4.36 14.39
C THR A 378 6.55 -3.78 14.38
N PHE A 379 5.86 -3.81 13.23
CA PHE A 379 4.48 -3.36 13.12
C PHE A 379 3.55 -4.13 14.06
N TYR A 380 3.66 -5.45 14.08
CA TYR A 380 2.89 -6.30 14.99
C TYR A 380 3.16 -6.00 16.46
N TYR A 381 4.43 -5.89 16.84
CA TYR A 381 4.81 -5.55 18.21
C TYR A 381 4.24 -4.19 18.62
N ASN A 382 4.35 -3.17 17.76
CA ASN A 382 3.83 -1.84 18.05
C ASN A 382 2.30 -1.82 18.10
N ALA A 383 1.62 -2.54 17.21
CA ALA A 383 0.15 -2.66 17.20
C ALA A 383 -0.40 -3.35 18.46
N THR A 384 0.36 -4.25 19.09
CA THR A 384 -0.11 -5.05 20.23
C THR A 384 0.42 -4.58 21.58
N GLN A 385 1.67 -4.10 21.66
CA GLN A 385 2.36 -3.82 22.92
C GLN A 385 2.72 -2.33 23.09
N ALA A 386 2.90 -1.58 22.01
CA ALA A 386 3.46 -0.24 22.05
C ALA A 386 2.69 0.74 21.16
N GLN A 387 1.37 0.79 21.32
CA GLN A 387 0.48 1.54 20.40
C GLN A 387 0.81 3.03 20.31
N LYS A 388 1.29 3.65 21.38
CA LYS A 388 1.77 5.04 21.32
C LYS A 388 2.95 5.17 20.35
N ALA A 389 3.94 4.28 20.44
CA ALA A 389 5.11 4.27 19.57
C ALA A 389 4.74 3.95 18.11
N LEU A 390 3.66 3.18 17.87
CA LEU A 390 3.16 2.89 16.53
C LEU A 390 2.89 4.17 15.72
N PHE A 391 2.30 5.19 16.36
CA PHE A 391 1.90 6.43 15.70
C PHE A 391 2.81 7.61 15.98
N GLU A 392 3.99 7.37 16.55
CA GLU A 392 5.05 8.36 16.77
C GLU A 392 6.37 7.85 16.15
N PRO A 393 6.39 7.50 14.84
CA PRO A 393 7.60 6.98 14.23
C PRO A 393 8.68 8.07 14.10
N ASN A 394 9.94 7.65 13.97
CA ASN A 394 11.03 8.58 13.72
C ASN A 394 10.93 9.18 12.31
N LEU A 395 10.81 10.52 12.24
CA LEU A 395 10.70 11.28 10.99
C LEU A 395 11.96 12.09 10.65
N ASP A 396 13.05 11.94 11.40
CA ASP A 396 14.25 12.75 11.25
C ASP A 396 14.91 12.61 9.87
N ALA A 397 14.76 11.44 9.23
CA ALA A 397 15.27 11.18 7.89
C ALA A 397 14.34 11.62 6.76
N CYS A 398 13.11 12.09 7.05
CA CYS A 398 12.17 12.54 6.03
C CYS A 398 12.53 13.95 5.55
N SER A 399 12.34 14.22 4.25
CA SER A 399 12.27 15.61 3.75
C SER A 399 11.05 16.32 4.35
N ASP A 400 11.02 17.65 4.26
CA ASP A 400 9.90 18.44 4.81
C ASP A 400 8.57 18.09 4.12
N GLU A 401 8.56 17.92 2.80
CA GLU A 401 7.38 17.52 2.03
C GLU A 401 6.91 16.12 2.46
N ARG A 402 7.84 15.15 2.50
CA ARG A 402 7.53 13.77 2.89
C ARG A 402 7.03 13.69 4.32
N ARG A 403 7.61 14.49 5.23
CA ARG A 403 7.20 14.58 6.63
C ARG A 403 5.76 15.08 6.75
N ALA A 404 5.39 16.11 5.99
CA ALA A 404 4.02 16.63 5.99
C ALA A 404 3.00 15.58 5.52
N GLU A 405 3.30 14.88 4.41
CA GLU A 405 2.46 13.78 3.90
C GLU A 405 2.31 12.65 4.93
N VAL A 406 3.42 12.21 5.53
CA VAL A 406 3.41 11.12 6.52
C VAL A 406 2.59 11.50 7.75
N LEU A 407 2.68 12.74 8.23
CA LEU A 407 1.88 13.18 9.38
C LEU A 407 0.39 13.17 9.07
N GLU A 408 -0.01 13.59 7.87
CA GLU A 408 -1.40 13.50 7.42
C GLU A 408 -1.86 12.03 7.33
N ASP A 409 -1.03 11.17 6.74
CA ASP A 409 -1.30 9.74 6.64
C ASP A 409 -1.44 9.08 8.02
N ILE A 410 -0.57 9.42 8.98
CA ILE A 410 -0.63 8.90 10.36
C ILE A 410 -1.97 9.27 11.01
N GLU A 411 -2.43 10.52 10.87
CA GLU A 411 -3.71 10.95 11.42
C GLU A 411 -4.88 10.21 10.75
N LYS A 412 -4.87 10.03 9.42
CA LYS A 412 -5.89 9.24 8.72
C LYS A 412 -5.92 7.79 9.19
N ILE A 413 -4.76 7.14 9.28
CA ILE A 413 -4.65 5.75 9.76
C ILE A 413 -5.24 5.65 11.17
N ARG A 414 -4.87 6.58 12.06
CA ARG A 414 -5.26 6.57 13.47
C ARG A 414 -6.74 6.86 13.69
N ASN A 415 -7.31 7.83 12.94
CA ASN A 415 -8.61 8.40 13.28
C ASN A 415 -9.73 7.95 12.33
N ASP A 416 -9.42 7.68 11.08
CA ASP A 416 -10.44 7.54 10.03
C ASP A 416 -10.54 6.13 9.47
N ILE A 417 -9.41 5.43 9.34
CA ILE A 417 -9.35 4.18 8.56
C ILE A 417 -9.33 2.93 9.45
N PHE A 418 -8.54 2.91 10.52
CA PHE A 418 -8.33 1.71 11.31
C PHE A 418 -8.67 1.90 12.79
N SER A 419 -9.43 0.96 13.34
CA SER A 419 -9.44 0.75 14.79
C SER A 419 -8.17 0.03 15.25
N THR A 420 -7.88 0.09 16.55
CA THR A 420 -6.80 -0.70 17.18
C THR A 420 -6.89 -2.18 16.83
N GLU A 421 -8.10 -2.74 16.87
CA GLU A 421 -8.35 -4.15 16.58
C GLU A 421 -8.09 -4.49 15.11
N ASN A 422 -8.36 -3.55 14.18
CA ASN A 422 -8.05 -3.74 12.77
C ASN A 422 -6.53 -3.71 12.52
N LEU A 423 -5.77 -2.89 13.24
CA LEU A 423 -4.31 -2.88 13.14
C LEU A 423 -3.71 -4.18 13.65
N ILE A 424 -4.20 -4.71 14.77
CA ILE A 424 -3.76 -6.01 15.32
C ILE A 424 -4.10 -7.14 14.35
N ALA A 425 -5.35 -7.21 13.88
CA ALA A 425 -5.80 -8.24 12.94
C ALA A 425 -5.02 -8.17 11.61
N GLY A 426 -4.83 -6.96 11.08
CA GLY A 426 -4.06 -6.74 9.86
C GLY A 426 -2.58 -7.10 10.01
N ALA A 427 -1.98 -6.82 11.17
CA ALA A 427 -0.61 -7.24 11.46
C ALA A 427 -0.47 -8.77 11.54
N GLU A 428 -1.48 -9.49 12.06
CA GLU A 428 -1.48 -10.96 12.01
C GLU A 428 -1.60 -11.50 10.58
N ILE A 429 -2.45 -10.89 9.74
CA ILE A 429 -2.53 -11.27 8.32
C ILE A 429 -1.15 -11.16 7.67
N LEU A 430 -0.48 -10.01 7.85
CA LEU A 430 0.87 -9.79 7.33
C LEU A 430 1.87 -10.84 7.85
N ARG A 431 1.83 -11.20 9.13
CA ARG A 431 2.71 -12.25 9.70
C ARG A 431 2.46 -13.63 9.10
N VAL A 432 1.21 -13.98 8.80
CA VAL A 432 0.90 -15.27 8.14
C VAL A 432 1.40 -15.26 6.70
N PHE A 433 1.17 -14.18 5.95
CA PHE A 433 1.72 -14.07 4.60
C PHE A 433 3.26 -14.09 4.57
N ASP A 434 3.91 -13.37 5.49
CA ASP A 434 5.36 -13.36 5.66
C ASP A 434 5.93 -14.78 5.79
N LYS A 435 5.30 -15.59 6.63
CA LYS A 435 5.68 -16.99 6.86
C LYS A 435 5.33 -17.90 5.67
N GLU A 436 4.08 -17.89 5.22
CA GLU A 436 3.57 -18.85 4.24
C GLU A 436 4.15 -18.62 2.84
N LEU A 437 4.37 -17.35 2.45
CA LEU A 437 5.00 -17.01 1.19
C LEU A 437 6.53 -16.96 1.30
N GLY A 438 7.10 -17.01 2.52
CA GLY A 438 8.56 -17.04 2.73
C GLY A 438 9.25 -15.73 2.34
N PHE A 439 8.74 -14.61 2.84
CA PHE A 439 9.23 -13.27 2.51
C PHE A 439 10.71 -13.05 2.80
N SER A 440 11.27 -13.72 3.82
CA SER A 440 12.70 -13.64 4.16
C SER A 440 13.64 -14.07 3.02
N GLY A 441 13.15 -14.90 2.09
CA GLY A 441 13.90 -15.32 0.89
C GLY A 441 13.54 -14.54 -0.38
N LYS A 442 12.77 -13.45 -0.27
CA LYS A 442 12.18 -12.73 -1.41
C LYS A 442 12.45 -11.24 -1.35
N GLN A 443 12.21 -10.58 -2.48
CA GLN A 443 12.14 -9.12 -2.53
C GLN A 443 10.68 -8.70 -2.36
N VAL A 444 10.37 -8.10 -1.21
CA VAL A 444 9.01 -7.68 -0.86
C VAL A 444 8.93 -6.17 -0.89
N PHE A 445 7.91 -5.64 -1.53
CA PHE A 445 7.71 -4.20 -1.66
C PHE A 445 6.27 -3.84 -1.37
N PHE A 446 6.04 -2.77 -0.62
CA PHE A 446 4.76 -2.06 -0.65
C PHE A 446 4.73 -1.12 -1.86
N VAL A 447 3.62 -1.16 -2.60
CA VAL A 447 3.47 -0.37 -3.82
C VAL A 447 2.53 0.80 -3.57
N ARG A 448 3.08 2.01 -3.43
CA ARG A 448 2.31 3.24 -3.11
C ARG A 448 1.27 3.55 -4.18
N SER A 449 1.60 3.29 -5.45
CA SER A 449 0.73 3.51 -6.60
C SER A 449 -0.36 2.45 -6.75
N ALA A 450 -0.39 1.38 -5.93
CA ALA A 450 -1.39 0.32 -6.09
C ALA A 450 -2.83 0.80 -5.92
N GLN A 451 -3.07 1.89 -5.18
CA GLN A 451 -4.38 2.54 -5.10
C GLN A 451 -4.89 3.09 -6.44
N ASP A 452 -3.98 3.28 -7.40
CA ASP A 452 -4.27 3.76 -8.75
C ASP A 452 -4.22 2.61 -9.78
N ALA A 453 -3.89 1.39 -9.36
CA ALA A 453 -3.64 0.27 -10.27
C ALA A 453 -4.88 -0.18 -11.02
N LEU A 454 -6.01 -0.33 -10.32
CA LEU A 454 -7.27 -0.76 -10.93
C LEU A 454 -7.76 0.21 -12.02
N PRO A 455 -7.89 1.53 -11.78
CA PRO A 455 -8.33 2.44 -12.83
C PRO A 455 -7.33 2.54 -14.00
N ILE A 456 -6.02 2.42 -13.74
CA ILE A 456 -5.01 2.34 -14.81
C ILE A 456 -5.17 1.06 -15.64
N GLY A 457 -5.27 -0.11 -14.97
CA GLY A 457 -5.43 -1.40 -15.63
C GLY A 457 -6.69 -1.46 -16.47
N TYR A 458 -7.82 -1.00 -15.91
CA TYR A 458 -9.09 -0.96 -16.62
C TYR A 458 -9.02 -0.04 -17.85
N LEU A 459 -8.48 1.17 -17.71
CA LEU A 459 -8.31 2.06 -18.86
C LEU A 459 -7.38 1.45 -19.93
N LYS A 460 -6.31 0.78 -19.51
CA LYS A 460 -5.38 0.10 -20.43
C LYS A 460 -6.12 -0.95 -21.27
N GLU A 461 -6.88 -1.84 -20.64
CA GLU A 461 -7.67 -2.86 -21.34
C GLU A 461 -8.68 -2.22 -22.31
N GLN A 462 -9.38 -1.17 -21.88
CA GLN A 462 -10.33 -0.46 -22.73
C GLN A 462 -9.67 0.21 -23.95
N LEU A 463 -8.46 0.73 -23.80
CA LEU A 463 -7.68 1.31 -24.91
C LEU A 463 -7.17 0.24 -25.89
N GLU A 464 -6.77 -0.93 -25.39
CA GLU A 464 -6.34 -2.06 -26.21
C GLU A 464 -7.49 -2.58 -27.08
N ASN A 465 -8.69 -2.69 -26.51
CA ASN A 465 -9.90 -3.12 -27.24
C ASN A 465 -10.31 -2.17 -28.38
N ILE A 466 -10.01 -0.86 -28.29
CA ILE A 466 -10.24 0.08 -29.41
C ILE A 466 -9.33 -0.27 -30.60
N GLY A 467 -8.06 -0.62 -30.33
CA GLY A 467 -7.07 -0.90 -31.37
C GLY A 467 -7.36 -2.17 -32.18
N GLU A 468 -8.12 -3.10 -31.61
CA GLU A 468 -8.56 -4.32 -32.31
C GLU A 468 -9.77 -4.09 -33.23
N ASP A 469 -10.70 -3.21 -32.85
CA ASP A 469 -11.90 -2.88 -33.63
C ASP A 469 -11.56 -2.06 -34.91
N ASP A 470 -10.51 -1.22 -34.89
CA ASP A 470 -10.03 -0.45 -36.05
C ASP A 470 -9.23 -1.30 -37.07
N GLY A 471 -8.91 -2.55 -36.72
CA GLY A 471 -8.10 -3.48 -37.52
C GLY A 471 -8.88 -4.51 -38.35
N GLN A 472 -10.22 -4.50 -38.31
CA GLN A 472 -11.10 -5.43 -39.04
C GLN A 472 -11.78 -4.84 -40.28
#